data_AF-A0A831PKM7-F1
#
_entry.id   AF-A0A831PKM7-F1
#
_cell.length_a   1.000
_cell.length_b   1.000
_cell.length_c   1.000
_cell.angle_alpha   90.00
_cell.angle_beta   90.00
_cell.angle_gamma   90.00
#
_symmetry.space_group_name_H-M   'P 1'
#
loop_
_entity.id
_entity.type
_entity.pdbx_description
1 polymer ?
#
loop_
_entity_poly.entity_id
_entity_poly.type
_entity_poly.pdbx_seq_one_letter_code
_entity_poly.pdbx_strand_id
1 'polypeptide(L)'
;MNFNSVVVDTNLIFSALIPKSSKIREILFDTNLTFYSPNYLISEVYKHKDIVALAIDLEIPFWTGDKKLKEGLEKKGYSNFFNR
;
A
#
# COMPACT_ATOMS: atom_id res chain seq x y z
N MET A 1 -27.47 7.83 -6.10
CA MET A 1 -26.06 7.61 -5.70
C MET A 1 -25.33 7.01 -6.89
N ASN A 2 -24.16 7.51 -7.24
CA ASN A 2 -23.38 6.98 -8.35
C ASN A 2 -22.69 5.69 -7.86
N PHE A 3 -23.14 4.52 -8.33
CA PHE A 3 -22.63 3.22 -7.86
C PHE A 3 -21.18 2.93 -8.26
N ASN A 4 -20.59 3.81 -9.06
CA ASN A 4 -19.22 3.70 -9.59
C ASN A 4 -18.19 4.49 -8.77
N SER A 5 -18.58 5.11 -7.65
CA SER A 5 -17.68 5.89 -6.80
C SER A 5 -17.26 5.11 -5.56
N VAL A 6 -15.95 5.00 -5.30
CA VAL A 6 -15.39 4.23 -4.19
C VAL A 6 -14.38 5.08 -3.41
N VAL A 7 -14.49 5.10 -2.08
CA VAL A 7 -13.48 5.72 -1.21
C VAL A 7 -12.41 4.69 -0.88
N VAL A 8 -11.14 5.06 -1.05
CA VAL A 8 -9.99 4.18 -0.82
C VAL A 8 -9.13 4.69 0.34
N ASP A 9 -8.53 3.76 1.06
CA ASP A 9 -7.51 4.05 2.06
C ASP A 9 -6.10 3.83 1.50
N THR A 10 -5.08 4.28 2.23
CA THR A 10 -3.69 4.08 1.81
C THR A 10 -3.26 2.62 1.83
N ASN A 11 -3.87 1.78 2.67
CA ASN A 11 -3.54 0.36 2.73
C ASN A 11 -3.87 -0.34 1.41
N LEU A 12 -4.95 0.06 0.74
CA LEU A 12 -5.30 -0.42 -0.59
C LEU A 12 -4.22 -0.04 -1.61
N ILE A 13 -3.70 1.19 -1.54
CA ILE A 13 -2.62 1.65 -2.43
C ILE A 13 -1.33 0.88 -2.17
N PHE A 14 -0.97 0.62 -0.92
CA PHE A 14 0.19 -0.24 -0.62
C PHE A 14 -0.02 -1.69 -1.11
N SER A 15 -1.23 -2.25 -1.01
CA SER A 15 -1.54 -3.54 -1.65
C SER A 15 -1.32 -3.52 -3.16
N ALA A 16 -1.62 -2.38 -3.79
CA ALA A 16 -1.44 -2.21 -5.21
C ALA A 16 0.04 -2.11 -5.58
N LEU A 17 0.87 -1.44 -4.76
CA LEU A 17 2.30 -1.26 -5.01
C LEU A 17 3.12 -2.54 -4.83
N ILE A 18 2.70 -3.41 -3.90
CA ILE A 18 3.39 -4.66 -3.61
C ILE A 18 3.36 -5.62 -4.83
N PRO A 19 4.49 -6.21 -5.26
CA PRO A 19 4.57 -7.12 -6.40
C PRO A 19 4.08 -8.53 -6.02
N LYS A 20 2.77 -8.69 -6.07
CA LYS A 20 2.05 -9.93 -6.43
C LYS A 20 0.95 -9.46 -7.37
N SER A 21 0.51 -10.27 -8.33
CA SER A 21 -0.58 -9.93 -9.28
C SER A 21 -1.87 -9.60 -8.51
N SER A 22 -1.96 -8.36 -8.00
CA SER A 22 -2.99 -8.00 -7.07
C SER A 22 -4.18 -7.54 -7.90
N LYS A 23 -5.27 -8.29 -7.79
CA LYS A 23 -6.59 -7.90 -8.29
C LYS A 23 -6.96 -6.45 -7.91
N ILE A 24 -6.40 -5.96 -6.80
CA ILE A 24 -6.51 -4.56 -6.35
C ILE A 24 -5.89 -3.58 -7.35
N ARG A 25 -4.70 -3.87 -7.89
CA ARG A 25 -4.07 -3.03 -8.91
C ARG A 25 -4.94 -2.96 -10.15
N GLU A 26 -5.44 -4.10 -10.63
CA GLU A 26 -6.35 -4.15 -11.78
C GLU A 26 -7.61 -3.32 -11.54
N ILE A 27 -8.25 -3.46 -10.37
CA ILE A 27 -9.43 -2.68 -9.98
C ILE A 27 -9.10 -1.18 -9.89
N LEU A 28 -7.95 -0.78 -9.36
CA LEU A 28 -7.55 0.62 -9.25
C LEU A 28 -7.36 1.30 -10.61
N PHE A 29 -7.03 0.54 -11.65
CA PHE A 29 -6.91 1.04 -13.02
C PHE A 29 -8.19 0.86 -13.85
N ASP A 30 -9.29 0.40 -13.24
CA ASP A 30 -10.58 0.28 -13.91
C ASP A 30 -11.19 1.66 -14.17
N THR A 31 -11.36 2.01 -15.44
CA THR A 31 -11.93 3.29 -15.88
C THR A 31 -13.43 3.43 -15.56
N ASN A 32 -14.11 2.33 -15.22
CA ASN A 32 -15.51 2.35 -14.81
C ASN A 32 -15.69 2.81 -13.36
N LEU A 33 -14.62 2.87 -12.57
CA LEU A 33 -14.63 3.29 -11.18
C LEU A 33 -13.98 4.66 -11.00
N THR A 34 -14.58 5.48 -10.14
CA THR A 34 -14.00 6.76 -9.69
C THR A 34 -13.58 6.63 -8.24
N PHE A 35 -12.29 6.79 -7.97
CA PHE A 35 -11.72 6.64 -6.64
C PHE A 35 -11.54 7.98 -5.93
N TYR A 36 -11.86 8.01 -4.63
CA TYR A 36 -11.69 9.18 -3.77
C TYR A 36 -10.84 8.81 -2.54
N SER A 37 -10.01 9.73 -2.07
CA SER A 37 -9.33 9.58 -0.78
C SER A 37 -9.08 10.94 -0.12
N PRO A 38 -8.79 10.96 1.19
CA PRO A 38 -8.23 12.15 1.83
C PRO A 38 -6.87 12.53 1.21
N ASN A 39 -6.54 13.82 1.15
CA ASN A 39 -5.25 14.32 0.63
C ASN A 39 -4.03 13.71 1.34
N TYR A 40 -4.17 13.37 2.62
CA TYR A 40 -3.12 12.72 3.42
C TYR A 40 -2.65 11.38 2.82
N LEU A 41 -3.49 10.69 2.04
CA LEU A 41 -3.10 9.45 1.35
C LEU A 41 -1.85 9.68 0.49
N ILE A 42 -1.78 10.80 -0.23
CA ILE A 42 -0.65 11.13 -1.10
C ILE A 42 0.62 11.22 -0.27
N SER A 43 0.60 12.00 0.81
CA SER A 43 1.76 12.16 1.71
C SER A 43 2.24 10.83 2.28
N GLU A 44 1.32 9.93 2.64
CA GLU A 44 1.67 8.62 3.19
C GLU A 44 2.30 7.70 2.14
N VAL A 45 1.77 7.69 0.91
CA VAL A 45 2.36 6.92 -0.21
C VAL A 45 3.78 7.42 -0.51
N TYR A 46 3.98 8.73 -0.63
CA TYR A 46 5.30 9.31 -0.88
C TYR A 46 6.30 9.00 0.24
N LYS A 47 5.85 8.98 1.49
CA LYS A 47 6.69 8.66 2.65
C LYS A 47 7.21 7.22 2.64
N HIS A 48 6.43 6.27 2.11
CA HIS A 48 6.72 4.84 2.30
C HIS A 48 7.04 4.06 1.02
N LYS A 49 6.69 4.57 -0.17
CA LYS A 49 6.83 3.84 -1.45
C LYS A 49 8.24 3.30 -1.69
N ASP A 50 9.29 4.06 -1.37
CA ASP A 50 10.67 3.70 -1.72
C ASP A 50 11.21 2.61 -0.80
N ILE A 51 10.96 2.73 0.51
CA ILE A 51 11.31 1.68 1.49
C ILE A 51 10.57 0.39 1.16
N VAL A 52 9.27 0.49 0.82
CA VAL A 52 8.46 -0.69 0.49
C VAL A 52 8.93 -1.36 -0.79
N ALA A 53 9.15 -0.60 -1.85
CA ALA A 53 9.63 -1.15 -3.12
C ALA A 53 11.02 -1.79 -2.95
N LEU A 54 11.96 -1.08 -2.32
CA LEU A 54 13.34 -1.53 -2.18
C LEU A 54 13.46 -2.78 -1.31
N ALA A 55 12.79 -2.81 -0.16
CA ALA A 55 12.85 -3.96 0.74
C ALA A 55 12.28 -5.22 0.10
N ILE A 56 11.22 -5.09 -0.70
CA ILE A 56 10.61 -6.22 -1.39
C ILE A 56 11.47 -6.68 -2.57
N ASP A 57 11.96 -5.76 -3.39
CA ASP A 57 12.79 -6.07 -4.57
C ASP A 57 14.09 -6.80 -4.18
N LEU A 58 14.68 -6.39 -3.05
CA LEU A 58 15.89 -7.01 -2.52
C LEU A 58 15.63 -8.18 -1.56
N GLU A 59 14.37 -8.49 -1.26
CA GLU A 59 13.96 -9.50 -0.26
C GLU A 59 14.60 -9.32 1.13
N ILE A 60 14.84 -8.07 1.54
CA ILE A 60 15.51 -7.73 2.81
C ILE A 60 14.53 -7.29 3.91
N PRO A 61 14.94 -7.33 5.20
CA PRO A 61 14.07 -6.92 6.30
C PRO A 61 13.72 -5.44 6.24
N PHE A 62 12.47 -5.11 6.59
CA PHE A 62 12.04 -3.75 6.82
C PHE A 62 12.62 -3.23 8.15
N TRP A 63 13.31 -2.09 8.10
CA TRP A 63 13.69 -1.35 9.29
C TRP A 63 12.92 -0.03 9.37
N THR A 64 11.85 -0.01 10.16
CA THR A 64 10.98 1.16 10.31
C THR A 64 10.42 1.23 11.72
N GLY A 65 10.40 2.44 12.30
CA GLY A 65 9.67 2.75 13.53
C GLY A 65 8.21 3.14 13.29
N ASP A 66 7.78 3.20 12.03
CA ASP A 66 6.40 3.55 11.68
C ASP A 66 5.46 2.37 11.95
N LYS A 67 4.75 2.46 13.08
CA LYS A 67 3.81 1.42 13.55
C LYS A 67 2.70 1.14 12.54
N LYS A 68 2.16 2.19 11.89
CA LYS A 68 1.05 2.04 10.94
C LYS A 68 1.51 1.30 9.68
N LEU A 69 2.71 1.61 9.17
CA LEU A 69 3.31 0.87 8.08
C LEU A 69 3.57 -0.59 8.46
N LYS A 70 4.18 -0.83 9.63
CA LYS A 70 4.47 -2.18 10.13
C LYS A 70 3.22 -3.04 10.21
N GLU A 71 2.17 -2.57 10.87
CA GLU A 71 0.88 -3.27 10.97
C GLU A 71 0.24 -3.51 9.58
N GLY A 72 0.35 -2.53 8.68
CA GLY A 72 -0.16 -2.64 7.31
C GLY A 72 0.57 -3.71 6.49
N LEU A 73 1.88 -3.85 6.67
CA LEU A 73 2.72 -4.88 6.03
C LEU A 73 2.46 -6.26 6.63
N GLU A 74 2.37 -6.36 7.96
CA GLU A 74 2.05 -7.61 8.67
C GLU A 74 0.71 -8.19 8.21
N LYS A 75 -0.33 -7.36 8.10
CA LYS A 75 -1.65 -7.75 7.57
C LYS A 75 -1.61 -8.28 6.13
N LYS A 76 -0.57 -7.93 5.37
CA LYS A 76 -0.35 -8.39 3.99
C LYS A 76 0.60 -9.59 3.91
N GLY A 77 1.04 -10.13 5.05
CA GLY A 77 1.92 -11.30 5.13
C GLY A 77 3.42 -10.97 5.09
N TYR A 78 3.80 -9.70 5.21
CA TYR A 78 5.21 -9.31 5.35
C TYR A 78 5.58 -9.30 6.83
N SER A 79 6.40 -10.26 7.25
CA SER A 79 6.87 -10.41 8.64
C SER A 79 8.38 -10.19 8.80
N ASN A 80 9.10 -9.90 7.71
CA ASN A 80 10.54 -9.71 7.73
C ASN A 80 10.89 -8.31 8.25
N PHE A 81 10.98 -8.14 9.57
CA PHE A 81 11.35 -6.86 10.21
C PHE A 81 12.65 -6.99 10.98
N PHE A 82 13.51 -5.98 10.85
CA PHE A 82 14.70 -5.86 11.69
C PHE A 82 14.30 -5.38 13.09
N ASN A 83 14.60 -6.18 14.12
CA ASN A 83 14.45 -5.81 15.53
C ASN A 83 15.85 -5.73 16.16
N ARG A 84 16.10 -4.68 16.95
CA ARG A 84 17.28 -4.51 17.80
C ARG A 84 16.87 -4.19 19.22
#